data_AF-A0A1G9SXP7-F1
#
_entry.id   AF-A0A1G9SXP7-F1
#
_cell.length_a   1.000
_cell.length_b   1.000
_cell.length_c   1.000
_cell.angle_alpha   90.00
_cell.angle_beta   90.00
_cell.angle_gamma   90.00
#
_symmetry.space_group_name_H-M   'P 1'
#
loop_
_entity.id
_entity.type
_entity.pdbx_description
1 polymer ?
#
loop_
_entity_poly.entity_id
_entity_poly.type
_entity_poly.pdbx_seq_one_letter_code
_entity_poly.pdbx_strand_id
1 'polypeptide(L)'
;MAEYEFDVAPSFAEQDRAKVEPIVRRLEDLGVKVYYDEDQLVARWGLDLIELTTETLTHKVRFVLMFASRHYVEHNWARHERKTAQARALGQQNEYLLPIKLDDTEVPGLLSSIGYLDLRVHDTEVIAQSVVEKLAQHRAEFTPSTPITPKSVAALVREKPRGWEYLLYATVVAQGLADLQQKYREHFLRYSPRNGIVEHGNGIDLIRDRNVLLGEIIKVAVESVFTPETQEAAFGRSGEPGDADRIVHLGELFVRTFAEILDWARGIHGTSYAHEPARAAARVQARFADRQLEAMHAVARDLREVADTLVERLTAGERIDMTVPLVFEVEPALEQEFKAALDRLSR
;
A
#
# COMPACT_ATOMS: atom_id res chain seq x y z
N MET A 1 8.57 14.61 -7.38
CA MET A 1 7.85 15.90 -7.60
C MET A 1 7.19 16.29 -6.29
N ALA A 2 7.30 17.58 -5.98
CA ALA A 2 7.17 18.25 -4.68
C ALA A 2 6.29 17.60 -3.60
N GLU A 3 6.87 17.45 -2.42
CA GLU A 3 6.15 17.38 -1.15
C GLU A 3 5.23 18.60 -1.06
N TYR A 4 3.91 18.38 -1.00
CA TYR A 4 2.98 19.49 -0.79
C TYR A 4 3.12 19.97 0.65
N GLU A 5 3.50 21.23 0.81
CA GLU A 5 3.63 21.88 2.12
C GLU A 5 2.26 22.02 2.80
N PHE A 6 1.19 22.14 2.00
CA PHE A 6 -0.18 22.32 2.46
C PHE A 6 -1.16 21.33 1.81
N ASP A 7 -2.10 20.82 2.60
CA ASP A 7 -3.19 19.97 2.15
C ASP A 7 -4.19 20.77 1.29
N VAL A 8 -4.53 21.98 1.73
CA VAL A 8 -5.49 22.84 1.01
C VAL A 8 -5.09 24.30 1.06
N ALA A 9 -5.53 25.07 0.07
CA ALA A 9 -5.50 26.53 0.09
C ALA A 9 -6.89 27.11 -0.23
N PRO A 10 -7.45 27.96 0.64
CA PRO A 10 -8.66 28.70 0.35
C PRO A 10 -8.35 29.83 -0.65
N SER A 11 -9.05 29.83 -1.77
CA SER A 11 -9.06 30.93 -2.75
C SER A 11 -10.42 31.62 -2.67
N PHE A 12 -10.42 32.86 -2.18
CA PHE A 12 -11.65 33.63 -1.90
C PHE A 12 -11.40 35.14 -2.12
N ALA A 13 -12.47 35.91 -2.27
CA ALA A 13 -12.39 37.37 -2.31
C ALA A 13 -12.27 37.94 -0.90
N GLU A 14 -11.48 38.99 -0.71
CA GLU A 14 -11.28 39.63 0.60
C GLU A 14 -12.61 39.98 1.30
N GLN A 15 -13.61 40.39 0.52
CA GLN A 15 -14.95 40.73 0.99
C GLN A 15 -15.71 39.54 1.60
N ASP A 16 -15.32 38.32 1.25
CA ASP A 16 -15.93 37.08 1.73
C ASP A 16 -15.20 36.48 2.94
N ARG A 17 -14.13 37.12 3.44
CA ARG A 17 -13.30 36.61 4.55
C ARG A 17 -14.12 36.14 5.75
N ALA A 18 -15.10 36.94 6.17
CA ALA A 18 -15.95 36.63 7.32
C ALA A 18 -16.73 35.30 7.18
N LYS A 19 -16.96 34.81 5.96
CA LYS A 19 -17.61 33.51 5.70
C LYS A 19 -16.60 32.38 5.58
N VAL A 20 -15.36 32.66 5.17
CA VAL A 20 -14.32 31.65 4.88
C VAL A 20 -13.49 31.33 6.11
N GLU A 21 -13.16 32.33 6.93
CA GLU A 21 -12.31 32.19 8.11
C GLU A 21 -12.80 31.10 9.08
N PRO A 22 -14.10 30.98 9.42
CA PRO A 22 -14.57 29.91 10.31
C PRO A 22 -14.28 28.49 9.78
N ILE A 23 -14.30 28.32 8.45
CA ILE A 23 -14.02 27.03 7.80
C ILE A 23 -12.53 26.73 7.85
N VAL A 24 -11.68 27.73 7.60
CA VAL A 24 -10.23 27.61 7.71
C VAL A 24 -9.84 27.18 9.12
N ARG A 25 -10.33 27.88 10.14
CA ARG A 25 -10.05 27.54 11.55
C ARG A 25 -10.54 26.14 11.90
N ARG A 26 -11.72 25.76 11.39
CA ARG A 26 -12.23 24.41 11.62
C ARG A 26 -11.38 23.32 10.95
N LEU A 27 -10.87 23.57 9.75
CA LEU A 27 -9.96 22.65 9.06
C LEU A 27 -8.64 22.49 9.83
N GLU A 28 -8.10 23.58 10.35
CA GLU A 28 -6.90 23.57 11.21
C GLU A 28 -7.14 22.75 12.49
N ASP A 29 -8.30 22.93 13.15
CA ASP A 29 -8.69 22.14 14.33
C ASP A 29 -8.81 20.63 14.02
N LEU A 30 -9.19 20.28 12.79
CA LEU A 30 -9.26 18.91 12.29
C LEU A 30 -7.88 18.37 11.82
N GLY A 31 -6.82 19.16 11.97
CA GLY A 31 -5.44 18.77 11.66
C GLY A 31 -5.06 18.87 10.19
N VAL A 32 -5.84 19.58 9.37
CA VAL A 32 -5.53 19.84 7.96
C VAL A 32 -4.48 20.95 7.86
N LYS A 33 -3.43 20.75 7.03
CA LYS A 33 -2.44 21.81 6.78
C LYS A 33 -3.00 22.82 5.77
N VAL A 34 -3.50 23.96 6.25
CA VAL A 34 -4.08 25.00 5.40
C VAL A 34 -3.06 26.09 5.09
N TYR A 35 -2.91 26.45 3.81
CA TYR A 35 -2.18 27.66 3.43
C TYR A 35 -3.08 28.88 3.62
N TYR A 36 -2.92 29.62 4.71
CA TYR A 36 -3.71 30.82 4.98
C TYR A 36 -2.82 32.08 5.00
N ASP A 37 -3.17 33.03 4.15
CA ASP A 37 -2.36 34.20 3.79
C ASP A 37 -2.00 35.12 4.97
N GLU A 38 -2.87 35.21 5.99
CA GLU A 38 -2.65 36.04 7.19
C GLU A 38 -1.65 35.44 8.16
N ASP A 39 -1.58 34.11 8.24
CA ASP A 39 -0.68 33.41 9.16
C ASP A 39 0.78 33.42 8.63
N GLN A 40 0.99 33.94 7.42
CA GLN A 40 2.27 34.03 6.72
C GLN A 40 2.80 35.47 6.61
N LEU A 41 2.25 36.42 7.36
CA LEU A 41 2.52 37.86 7.22
C LEU A 41 4.01 38.23 7.29
N VAL A 42 4.78 37.60 8.19
CA VAL A 42 6.23 37.83 8.32
C VAL A 42 7.01 37.23 7.15
N ALA A 43 6.62 36.04 6.69
CA ALA A 43 7.28 35.34 5.59
C ALA A 43 7.06 36.01 4.23
N ARG A 44 5.92 36.71 4.07
CA ARG A 44 5.51 37.38 2.83
C ARG A 44 5.99 38.82 2.72
N TRP A 45 6.50 39.40 3.81
CA TRP A 45 6.85 40.82 3.86
C TRP A 45 8.02 41.14 2.92
N GLY A 46 7.72 41.93 1.87
CA GLY A 46 8.71 42.38 0.88
C GLY A 46 8.83 41.50 -0.37
N LEU A 47 8.03 40.44 -0.47
CA LEU A 47 7.99 39.54 -1.63
C LEU A 47 6.94 39.97 -2.68
N ASP A 48 7.11 39.53 -3.92
CA ASP A 48 6.06 39.60 -4.93
C ASP A 48 4.95 38.58 -4.59
N LEU A 49 3.85 39.09 -4.04
CA LEU A 49 2.73 38.27 -3.59
C LEU A 49 2.06 37.51 -4.73
N ILE A 50 2.09 38.02 -5.96
CA ILE A 50 1.46 37.38 -7.12
C ILE A 50 2.27 36.15 -7.54
N GLU A 51 3.60 36.30 -7.60
CA GLU A 51 4.51 35.20 -7.94
C GLU A 51 4.48 34.12 -6.84
N LEU A 52 4.52 34.53 -5.56
CA LEU A 52 4.48 33.63 -4.42
C LEU A 52 3.18 32.82 -4.34
N THR A 53 2.03 33.48 -4.54
CA THR A 53 0.73 32.79 -4.57
C THR A 53 0.65 31.85 -5.77
N THR A 54 1.14 32.26 -6.93
CA THR A 54 1.19 31.40 -8.13
C THR A 54 2.06 30.17 -7.88
N GLU A 55 3.26 30.32 -7.34
CA GLU A 55 4.16 29.21 -7.02
C GLU A 55 3.53 28.25 -6.00
N THR A 56 2.94 28.80 -4.93
CA THR A 56 2.34 28.03 -3.84
C THR A 56 1.16 27.22 -4.33
N LEU A 57 0.21 27.84 -5.02
CA LEU A 57 -0.93 27.13 -5.60
C LEU A 57 -0.44 26.12 -6.65
N THR A 58 0.52 26.46 -7.50
CA THR A 58 0.96 25.55 -8.57
C THR A 58 1.79 24.37 -8.09
N HIS A 59 2.49 24.47 -6.95
CA HIS A 59 3.49 23.46 -6.58
C HIS A 59 3.47 23.02 -5.12
N LYS A 60 2.94 23.82 -4.20
CA LYS A 60 3.02 23.57 -2.75
C LYS A 60 1.70 23.14 -2.12
N VAL A 61 0.58 23.27 -2.84
CA VAL A 61 -0.76 22.95 -2.36
C VAL A 61 -1.35 21.75 -3.12
N ARG A 62 -1.99 20.84 -2.39
CA ARG A 62 -2.65 19.65 -2.94
C ARG A 62 -4.03 19.96 -3.56
N PHE A 63 -4.91 20.67 -2.86
CA PHE A 63 -6.20 21.12 -3.40
C PHE A 63 -6.43 22.62 -3.18
N VAL A 64 -7.14 23.26 -4.11
CA VAL A 64 -7.62 24.63 -3.93
C VAL A 64 -9.11 24.62 -3.66
N LEU A 65 -9.51 25.17 -2.51
CA LEU A 65 -10.90 25.41 -2.16
C LEU A 65 -11.32 26.74 -2.78
N MET A 66 -12.06 26.70 -3.87
CA MET A 66 -12.50 27.91 -4.57
C MET A 66 -13.84 28.38 -4.01
N PHE A 67 -13.84 29.44 -3.23
CA PHE A 67 -15.04 30.08 -2.71
C PHE A 67 -15.62 31.02 -3.76
N ALA A 68 -16.56 30.49 -4.55
CA ALA A 68 -17.20 31.18 -5.65
C ALA A 68 -18.26 32.17 -5.15
N SER A 69 -18.08 33.45 -5.50
CA SER A 69 -19.01 34.52 -5.21
C SER A 69 -18.99 35.58 -6.31
N ARG A 70 -19.93 36.52 -6.25
CA ARG A 70 -19.90 37.73 -7.06
C ARG A 70 -18.59 38.52 -6.87
N HIS A 71 -18.15 38.68 -5.63
CA HIS A 71 -16.91 39.41 -5.31
C HIS A 71 -15.68 38.70 -5.89
N TYR A 72 -15.66 37.37 -5.86
CA TYR A 72 -14.61 36.53 -6.43
C TYR A 72 -14.46 36.75 -7.94
N VAL A 73 -15.58 36.75 -8.67
CA VAL A 73 -15.60 36.96 -10.11
C VAL A 73 -15.23 38.39 -10.49
N GLU A 74 -15.67 39.39 -9.71
CA GLU A 74 -15.43 40.81 -10.00
C GLU A 74 -14.00 41.27 -9.69
N HIS A 75 -13.35 40.75 -8.64
CA HIS A 75 -12.09 41.31 -8.10
C HIS A 75 -10.87 40.38 -8.18
N ASN A 76 -11.04 39.05 -8.08
CA ASN A 76 -9.91 38.13 -7.97
C ASN A 76 -9.65 37.30 -9.24
N TRP A 77 -10.67 37.03 -10.06
CA TRP A 77 -10.57 36.03 -11.14
C TRP A 77 -10.02 36.54 -12.48
N ALA A 78 -9.89 37.85 -12.70
CA ALA A 78 -9.86 38.39 -14.05
C ALA A 78 -8.52 38.29 -14.82
N ARG A 79 -7.36 37.94 -14.23
CA ARG A 79 -6.10 38.09 -15.01
C ARG A 79 -4.99 37.03 -14.92
N HIS A 80 -4.67 36.43 -13.77
CA HIS A 80 -3.47 35.58 -13.67
C HIS A 80 -3.74 34.16 -13.16
N GLU A 81 -4.44 33.97 -12.03
CA GLU A 81 -4.69 32.63 -11.48
C GLU A 81 -5.54 31.73 -12.40
N ARG A 82 -6.46 32.32 -13.17
CA ARG A 82 -7.33 31.61 -14.11
C ARG A 82 -6.55 30.82 -15.17
N LYS A 83 -5.42 31.36 -15.66
CA LYS A 83 -4.55 30.66 -16.64
C LYS A 83 -3.79 29.51 -15.98
N THR A 84 -3.35 29.67 -14.75
CA THR A 84 -2.58 28.68 -14.00
C THR A 84 -3.46 27.51 -13.52
N ALA A 85 -4.63 27.82 -12.97
CA ALA A 85 -5.62 26.83 -12.57
C ALA A 85 -6.17 26.05 -13.78
N GLN A 86 -6.47 26.72 -14.90
CA GLN A 86 -6.87 26.04 -16.15
C GLN A 86 -5.74 25.21 -16.77
N ALA A 87 -4.49 25.71 -16.81
CA ALA A 87 -3.37 24.95 -17.35
C ALA A 87 -3.07 23.67 -16.54
N ARG A 88 -3.26 23.72 -15.22
CA ARG A 88 -3.07 22.55 -14.35
C ARG A 88 -4.28 21.59 -14.39
N ALA A 89 -5.51 22.10 -14.39
CA ALA A 89 -6.73 21.29 -14.53
C ALA A 89 -6.89 20.64 -15.92
N LEU A 90 -6.25 21.20 -16.96
CA LEU A 90 -6.19 20.59 -18.30
C LEU A 90 -5.06 19.54 -18.41
N GLY A 91 -4.02 19.62 -17.58
CA GLY A 91 -2.86 18.69 -17.60
C GLY A 91 -2.91 17.57 -16.56
N GLN A 92 -3.62 17.77 -15.45
CA GLN A 92 -3.94 16.78 -14.42
C GLN A 92 -5.45 16.72 -14.24
N GLN A 93 -5.97 15.50 -14.11
CA GLN A 93 -7.38 15.16 -13.93
C GLN A 93 -8.13 16.16 -13.02
N ASN A 94 -9.37 16.50 -13.40
CA ASN A 94 -10.31 17.52 -12.90
C ASN A 94 -10.47 17.76 -11.37
N GLU A 95 -9.73 17.11 -10.47
CA GLU A 95 -10.00 17.12 -9.02
C GLU A 95 -9.19 18.14 -8.20
N TYR A 96 -8.24 18.87 -8.80
CA TYR A 96 -7.39 19.85 -8.09
C TYR A 96 -8.16 21.04 -7.48
N LEU A 97 -9.26 21.46 -8.13
CA LEU A 97 -10.08 22.60 -7.72
C LEU A 97 -11.40 22.09 -7.12
N LEU A 98 -11.70 22.48 -5.89
CA LEU A 98 -12.91 22.09 -5.16
C LEU A 98 -13.82 23.32 -4.98
N PRO A 99 -14.88 23.48 -5.81
CA PRO A 99 -15.75 24.65 -5.75
C PRO A 99 -16.67 24.64 -4.53
N ILE A 100 -16.76 25.79 -3.85
CA ILE A 100 -17.67 26.06 -2.75
C ILE A 100 -18.45 27.34 -3.09
N LYS A 101 -19.76 27.26 -3.27
CA LYS A 101 -20.60 28.41 -3.60
C LYS A 101 -20.94 29.22 -2.37
N LEU A 102 -20.72 30.53 -2.45
CA LEU A 102 -21.22 31.53 -1.50
C LEU A 102 -22.50 32.22 -2.00
N ASP A 103 -22.73 32.22 -3.31
CA ASP A 103 -23.92 32.71 -3.99
C ASP A 103 -24.15 31.97 -5.35
N ASP A 104 -25.14 32.41 -6.14
CA ASP A 104 -25.46 31.82 -7.45
C ASP A 104 -24.62 32.36 -8.62
N THR A 105 -23.54 33.09 -8.36
CA THR A 105 -22.71 33.66 -9.41
C THR A 105 -22.00 32.54 -10.18
N GLU A 106 -22.21 32.51 -11.49
CA GLU A 106 -21.48 31.60 -12.37
C GLU A 106 -20.03 32.05 -12.52
N VAL A 107 -19.08 31.13 -12.29
CA VAL A 107 -17.66 31.39 -12.47
C VAL A 107 -17.27 31.16 -13.93
N PRO A 108 -16.85 32.20 -14.68
CA PRO A 108 -16.54 32.04 -16.09
C PRO A 108 -15.37 31.06 -16.30
N GLY A 109 -15.64 29.98 -17.03
CA GLY A 109 -14.67 28.92 -17.34
C GLY A 109 -14.74 27.69 -16.44
N LEU A 110 -15.61 27.67 -15.43
CA LEU A 110 -15.97 26.47 -14.69
C LEU A 110 -17.15 25.78 -15.40
N LEU A 111 -17.01 24.48 -15.71
CA LEU A 111 -18.09 23.73 -16.36
C LEU A 111 -19.24 23.48 -15.38
N SER A 112 -20.48 23.56 -15.85
CA SER A 112 -21.68 23.29 -15.05
C SER A 112 -21.80 21.82 -14.59
N SER A 113 -21.01 20.92 -15.16
CA SER A 113 -20.92 19.51 -14.76
C SER A 113 -20.01 19.26 -13.57
N ILE A 114 -19.28 20.26 -13.07
CA ILE A 114 -18.39 20.12 -11.92
C ILE A 114 -19.22 20.16 -10.63
N GLY A 115 -19.08 19.15 -9.78
CA GLY A 115 -19.72 19.10 -8.46
C GLY A 115 -19.19 20.22 -7.55
N TYR A 116 -20.05 20.73 -6.67
CA TYR A 116 -19.73 21.81 -5.75
C TYR A 116 -20.37 21.57 -4.38
N LEU A 117 -19.78 22.15 -3.35
CA LEU A 117 -20.48 22.36 -2.08
C LEU A 117 -21.08 23.77 -2.06
N ASP A 118 -22.11 23.98 -1.25
CA ASP A 118 -22.83 25.24 -1.18
C ASP A 118 -23.02 25.68 0.27
N LEU A 119 -22.44 26.84 0.63
CA LEU A 119 -22.42 27.37 1.98
C LEU A 119 -23.79 27.89 2.47
N ARG A 120 -24.78 27.96 1.56
CA ARG A 120 -26.14 28.38 1.88
C ARG A 120 -26.98 27.22 2.41
N VAL A 121 -26.53 25.99 2.18
CA VAL A 121 -27.22 24.76 2.60
C VAL A 121 -26.35 23.88 3.50
N HIS A 122 -25.02 23.97 3.40
CA HIS A 122 -24.08 23.28 4.26
C HIS A 122 -23.43 24.27 5.22
N ASP A 123 -23.38 23.93 6.50
CA ASP A 123 -22.68 24.73 7.50
C ASP A 123 -21.15 24.48 7.46
N THR A 124 -20.42 25.26 8.26
CA THR A 124 -18.97 25.17 8.40
C THR A 124 -18.47 23.76 8.69
N GLU A 125 -19.18 23.02 9.54
CA GLU A 125 -18.77 21.67 9.95
C GLU A 125 -18.87 20.70 8.78
N VAL A 126 -20.00 20.73 8.06
CA VAL A 126 -20.23 19.87 6.89
C VAL A 126 -19.19 20.13 5.81
N ILE A 127 -18.87 21.41 5.54
CA ILE A 127 -17.84 21.76 4.56
C ILE A 127 -16.47 21.23 5.01
N ALA A 128 -16.07 21.49 6.26
CA ALA A 128 -14.78 21.08 6.77
C ALA A 128 -14.61 19.54 6.75
N GLN A 129 -15.63 18.81 7.20
CA GLN A 129 -15.63 17.36 7.18
C GLN A 129 -15.59 16.79 5.75
N SER A 130 -16.31 17.41 4.80
CA SER A 130 -16.27 17.01 3.39
C SER A 130 -14.87 17.16 2.78
N VAL A 131 -14.13 18.21 3.17
CA VAL A 131 -12.75 18.41 2.75
C VAL A 131 -11.82 17.34 3.36
N VAL A 132 -11.99 17.01 4.64
CA VAL A 132 -11.25 15.91 5.29
C VAL A 132 -11.51 14.58 4.58
N GLU A 133 -12.76 14.27 4.27
CA GLU A 133 -13.13 13.09 3.52
C GLU A 133 -12.51 13.08 2.11
N LYS A 134 -12.53 14.22 1.40
CA LYS A 134 -11.90 14.34 0.08
C LYS A 134 -10.38 14.12 0.14
N LEU A 135 -9.73 14.67 1.16
CA LEU A 135 -8.30 14.45 1.43
C LEU A 135 -8.02 12.97 1.75
N ALA A 136 -8.89 12.29 2.50
CA ALA A 136 -8.75 10.87 2.83
C ALA A 136 -8.94 9.97 1.60
N GLN A 137 -9.97 10.23 0.78
CA GLN A 137 -10.23 9.50 -0.47
C GLN A 137 -9.08 9.62 -1.46
N HIS A 138 -8.50 10.82 -1.62
CA HIS A 138 -7.38 11.00 -2.54
C HIS A 138 -6.06 10.46 -1.97
N ARG A 139 -5.96 10.28 -0.65
CA ARG A 139 -4.89 9.49 -0.01
C ARG A 139 -5.07 7.97 -0.24
N ALA A 140 -6.19 7.53 -0.82
CA ALA A 140 -6.55 6.12 -1.04
C ALA A 140 -6.34 5.62 -2.50
N GLU A 141 -5.63 6.34 -3.38
CA GLU A 141 -5.32 5.82 -4.74
C GLU A 141 -4.49 4.52 -4.71
N PHE A 142 -3.80 4.26 -3.60
CA PHE A 142 -3.13 3.00 -3.35
C PHE A 142 -4.01 2.08 -2.49
N THR A 143 -4.69 1.16 -3.16
CA THR A 143 -5.43 0.07 -2.53
C THR A 143 -4.59 -1.21 -2.54
N PRO A 144 -4.92 -2.23 -1.74
CA PRO A 144 -4.25 -3.54 -1.81
C PRO A 144 -4.39 -4.24 -3.18
N SER A 145 -5.32 -3.78 -4.02
CA SER A 145 -5.46 -4.21 -5.42
C SER A 145 -4.63 -3.41 -6.44
N THR A 146 -3.98 -2.31 -6.05
CA THR A 146 -3.19 -1.49 -6.96
C THR A 146 -1.95 -2.26 -7.43
N PRO A 147 -1.77 -2.52 -8.75
CA PRO A 147 -0.60 -3.22 -9.26
C PRO A 147 0.71 -2.58 -8.78
N ILE A 148 1.67 -3.35 -8.26
CA ILE A 148 3.03 -2.90 -7.90
C ILE A 148 3.76 -2.70 -9.21
N THR A 149 3.88 -1.45 -9.58
CA THR A 149 4.70 -0.99 -10.67
C THR A 149 5.62 0.08 -10.09
N PRO A 150 6.78 0.36 -10.71
CA PRO A 150 7.61 1.48 -10.29
C PRO A 150 6.81 2.79 -10.18
N LYS A 151 5.76 2.96 -11.01
CA LYS A 151 4.87 4.12 -10.99
C LYS A 151 3.93 4.16 -9.78
N SER A 152 3.32 3.04 -9.39
CA SER A 152 2.39 2.98 -8.26
C SER A 152 3.12 2.99 -6.92
N VAL A 153 4.29 2.34 -6.83
CA VAL A 153 5.18 2.45 -5.67
C VAL A 153 5.66 3.89 -5.53
N ALA A 154 6.13 4.53 -6.61
CA ALA A 154 6.52 5.94 -6.57
C ALA A 154 5.34 6.87 -6.21
N ALA A 155 4.10 6.51 -6.54
CA ALA A 155 2.93 7.26 -6.13
C ALA A 155 2.66 7.11 -4.62
N LEU A 156 2.65 5.89 -4.09
CA LEU A 156 2.48 5.63 -2.67
C LEU A 156 3.58 6.26 -1.82
N VAL A 157 4.84 6.08 -2.21
CA VAL A 157 6.03 6.60 -1.51
C VAL A 157 6.06 8.14 -1.56
N ARG A 158 5.47 8.75 -2.59
CA ARG A 158 5.29 10.20 -2.66
C ARG A 158 4.17 10.69 -1.75
N GLU A 159 3.06 9.97 -1.70
CA GLU A 159 1.86 10.42 -0.98
C GLU A 159 1.89 10.09 0.51
N LYS A 160 2.65 9.07 0.90
CA LYS A 160 2.81 8.56 2.27
C LYS A 160 1.52 8.67 3.10
N PRO A 161 0.40 8.08 2.65
CA PRO A 161 -0.80 8.02 3.47
C PRO A 161 -0.51 7.35 4.82
N ARG A 162 -1.39 7.54 5.80
CA ARG A 162 -1.23 6.86 7.10
C ARG A 162 -1.17 5.35 6.88
N GLY A 163 -0.11 4.72 7.36
CA GLY A 163 0.12 3.29 7.18
C GLY A 163 0.67 2.88 5.80
N TRP A 164 1.22 3.81 5.02
CA TRP A 164 1.78 3.52 3.70
C TRP A 164 2.83 2.42 3.70
N GLU A 165 3.62 2.29 4.77
CA GLU A 165 4.62 1.23 4.91
C GLU A 165 3.97 -0.16 4.85
N TYR A 166 2.88 -0.34 5.59
CA TYR A 166 2.11 -1.58 5.63
C TYR A 166 1.38 -1.85 4.33
N LEU A 167 0.79 -0.81 3.72
CA LEU A 167 0.16 -0.92 2.40
C LEU A 167 1.18 -1.39 1.35
N LEU A 168 2.38 -0.81 1.34
CA LEU A 168 3.43 -1.19 0.39
C LEU A 168 3.80 -2.66 0.56
N TYR A 169 4.09 -3.07 1.80
CA TYR A 169 4.48 -4.44 2.12
C TYR A 169 3.39 -5.46 1.75
N ALA A 170 2.15 -5.24 2.20
CA ALA A 170 1.03 -6.12 1.95
C ALA A 170 0.77 -6.29 0.45
N THR A 171 0.88 -5.21 -0.32
CA THR A 171 0.66 -5.25 -1.78
C THR A 171 1.79 -5.99 -2.51
N VAL A 172 3.06 -5.81 -2.12
CA VAL A 172 4.20 -6.58 -2.67
C VAL A 172 4.01 -8.09 -2.42
N VAL A 173 3.67 -8.46 -1.18
CA VAL A 173 3.44 -9.86 -0.81
C VAL A 173 2.25 -10.45 -1.58
N ALA A 174 1.11 -9.74 -1.61
CA ALA A 174 -0.11 -10.22 -2.26
C ALA A 174 0.09 -10.49 -3.76
N GLN A 175 0.84 -9.63 -4.45
CA GLN A 175 1.10 -9.80 -5.89
C GLN A 175 2.10 -10.92 -6.17
N GLY A 176 3.19 -10.98 -5.42
CA GLY A 176 4.15 -12.06 -5.57
C GLY A 176 3.52 -13.44 -5.34
N LEU A 177 2.60 -13.57 -4.38
CA LEU A 177 1.86 -14.80 -4.17
C LEU A 177 0.83 -15.07 -5.28
N ALA A 178 0.19 -14.03 -5.83
CA ALA A 178 -0.71 -14.18 -6.97
C ALA A 178 0.00 -14.75 -8.21
N ASP A 179 1.24 -14.33 -8.48
CA ASP A 179 2.06 -14.86 -9.58
C ASP A 179 2.42 -16.35 -9.38
N LEU A 180 2.50 -16.80 -8.13
CA LEU A 180 2.80 -18.19 -7.76
C LEU A 180 1.54 -19.06 -7.62
N GLN A 181 0.35 -18.48 -7.81
CA GLN A 181 -0.91 -19.14 -7.47
C GLN A 181 -1.18 -20.42 -8.27
N GLN A 182 -0.75 -20.47 -9.53
CA GLN A 182 -0.84 -21.69 -10.33
C GLN A 182 0.02 -22.81 -9.71
N LYS A 183 1.30 -22.53 -9.45
CA LYS A 183 2.23 -23.49 -8.86
C LYS A 183 1.73 -23.98 -7.50
N TYR A 184 1.18 -23.07 -6.68
CA TYR A 184 0.59 -23.36 -5.38
C TYR A 184 -0.57 -24.36 -5.50
N ARG A 185 -1.54 -24.12 -6.40
CA ARG A 185 -2.65 -25.06 -6.64
C ARG A 185 -2.18 -26.43 -7.11
N GLU A 186 -1.19 -26.47 -8.01
CA GLU A 186 -0.60 -27.71 -8.51
C GLU A 186 0.06 -28.55 -7.40
N HIS A 187 0.68 -27.90 -6.40
CA HIS A 187 1.27 -28.58 -5.25
C HIS A 187 0.23 -29.40 -4.46
N PHE A 188 -0.94 -28.84 -4.19
CA PHE A 188 -2.01 -29.55 -3.47
C PHE A 188 -2.68 -30.63 -4.32
N LEU A 189 -2.58 -30.54 -5.65
CA LEU A 189 -2.91 -31.63 -6.58
C LEU A 189 -1.84 -32.72 -6.64
N ARG A 190 -0.74 -32.58 -5.90
CA ARG A 190 0.43 -33.48 -5.92
C ARG A 190 1.04 -33.59 -7.32
N TYR A 191 1.01 -32.47 -8.05
CA TYR A 191 1.37 -32.41 -9.45
C TYR A 191 2.51 -31.42 -9.71
N SER A 192 3.39 -31.83 -10.62
CA SER A 192 4.38 -30.99 -11.28
C SER A 192 4.75 -31.65 -12.61
N PRO A 193 5.09 -30.89 -13.67
CA PRO A 193 5.68 -31.44 -14.88
C PRO A 193 6.90 -32.31 -14.56
N ARG A 194 7.14 -33.36 -15.34
CA ARG A 194 8.32 -34.20 -15.16
C ARG A 194 9.58 -33.36 -15.40
N ASN A 195 10.51 -33.38 -14.46
CA ASN A 195 11.72 -32.55 -14.49
C ASN A 195 12.92 -33.24 -15.17
N GLY A 196 12.72 -34.41 -15.79
CA GLY A 196 13.78 -35.19 -16.43
C GLY A 196 14.64 -36.02 -15.47
N ILE A 197 14.51 -35.84 -14.16
CA ILE A 197 15.22 -36.64 -13.16
C ILE A 197 14.49 -37.98 -12.95
N VAL A 198 15.25 -39.08 -13.07
CA VAL A 198 14.79 -40.43 -12.75
C VAL A 198 15.69 -41.02 -11.66
N GLU A 199 15.11 -41.28 -10.49
CA GLU A 199 15.78 -41.96 -9.38
C GLU A 199 15.69 -43.48 -9.60
N HIS A 200 16.84 -44.12 -9.80
CA HIS A 200 16.96 -45.54 -10.10
C HIS A 200 17.28 -46.40 -8.86
N GLY A 201 17.84 -45.81 -7.81
CA GLY A 201 18.18 -46.47 -6.57
C GLY A 201 17.01 -46.58 -5.59
N ASN A 202 17.34 -46.84 -4.32
CA ASN A 202 16.36 -46.91 -3.23
C ASN A 202 15.80 -45.52 -2.83
N GLY A 203 16.37 -44.43 -3.36
CA GLY A 203 15.94 -43.05 -3.13
C GLY A 203 16.28 -42.45 -1.76
N ILE A 204 16.97 -43.17 -0.87
CA ILE A 204 17.26 -42.70 0.50
C ILE A 204 18.12 -41.42 0.49
N ASP A 205 19.19 -41.41 -0.31
CA ASP A 205 20.11 -40.26 -0.34
C ASP A 205 19.40 -39.02 -0.91
N LEU A 206 18.68 -39.17 -2.02
CA LEU A 206 17.89 -38.08 -2.59
C LEU A 206 16.86 -37.50 -1.61
N ILE A 207 16.19 -38.37 -0.83
CA ILE A 207 15.24 -37.95 0.19
C ILE A 207 15.96 -37.20 1.33
N ARG A 208 17.13 -37.68 1.78
CA ARG A 208 17.93 -37.00 2.82
C ARG A 208 18.38 -35.62 2.37
N ASP A 209 18.91 -35.50 1.16
CA ASP A 209 19.36 -34.22 0.61
C ASP A 209 18.22 -33.20 0.57
N ARG A 210 17.02 -33.64 0.22
CA ARG A 210 15.82 -32.79 0.21
C ARG A 210 15.38 -32.38 1.61
N ASN A 211 15.51 -33.24 2.62
CA ASN A 211 15.22 -32.85 4.01
C ASN A 211 16.18 -31.77 4.49
N VAL A 212 17.47 -31.91 4.18
CA VAL A 212 18.47 -30.88 4.50
C VAL A 212 18.11 -29.57 3.80
N LEU A 213 17.77 -29.61 2.51
CA LEU A 213 17.41 -28.43 1.75
C LEU A 213 16.19 -27.69 2.32
N LEU A 214 15.11 -28.39 2.67
CA LEU A 214 13.95 -27.75 3.31
C LEU A 214 14.31 -27.13 4.66
N GLY A 215 15.12 -27.86 5.45
CA GLY A 215 15.60 -27.37 6.75
C GLY A 215 16.40 -26.08 6.61
N GLU A 216 17.31 -25.99 5.63
CA GLU A 216 18.08 -24.78 5.36
C GLU A 216 17.20 -23.61 4.88
N ILE A 217 16.22 -23.87 4.00
CA ILE A 217 15.25 -22.84 3.56
C ILE A 217 14.51 -22.25 4.77
N ILE A 218 13.97 -23.10 5.64
CA ILE A 218 13.23 -22.67 6.83
C ILE A 218 14.16 -21.96 7.82
N LYS A 219 15.37 -22.48 8.02
CA LYS A 219 16.34 -21.89 8.95
C LYS A 219 16.73 -20.48 8.53
N VAL A 220 17.07 -20.27 7.25
CA VAL A 220 17.40 -18.93 6.72
C VAL A 220 16.19 -18.00 6.84
N ALA A 221 14.98 -18.49 6.56
CA ALA A 221 13.77 -17.72 6.71
C ALA A 221 13.58 -17.19 8.14
N VAL A 222 13.72 -18.06 9.15
CA VAL A 222 13.50 -17.71 10.57
C VAL A 222 14.66 -16.91 11.16
N GLU A 223 15.91 -17.31 10.89
CA GLU A 223 17.08 -16.73 11.55
C GLU A 223 17.59 -15.46 10.85
N SER A 224 17.19 -15.18 9.62
CA SER A 224 17.72 -14.04 8.83
C SER A 224 16.66 -13.14 8.22
N VAL A 225 15.56 -13.71 7.71
CA VAL A 225 14.55 -12.92 6.96
C VAL A 225 13.46 -12.38 7.89
N PHE A 226 12.85 -13.23 8.69
CA PHE A 226 11.70 -12.91 9.54
C PHE A 226 12.10 -12.56 10.98
N THR A 227 13.15 -11.76 11.12
CA THR A 227 13.64 -11.31 12.43
C THR A 227 13.12 -9.91 12.78
N PRO A 228 13.02 -9.57 14.08
CA PRO A 228 12.68 -8.21 14.51
C PRO A 228 13.64 -7.16 13.96
N GLU A 229 14.94 -7.48 13.87
CA GLU A 229 15.96 -6.56 13.37
C GLU A 229 15.77 -6.25 11.88
N THR A 230 15.44 -7.25 11.06
CA THR A 230 15.17 -7.07 9.63
C THR A 230 13.88 -6.28 9.41
N GLN A 231 12.85 -6.50 10.25
CA GLN A 231 11.62 -5.71 10.23
C GLN A 231 11.87 -4.25 10.61
N GLU A 232 12.56 -3.99 11.73
CA GLU A 232 12.89 -2.63 12.19
C GLU A 232 13.77 -1.90 11.17
N ALA A 233 14.71 -2.60 10.52
CA ALA A 233 15.56 -2.02 9.48
C ALA A 233 14.79 -1.54 8.24
N ALA A 234 13.61 -2.12 7.97
CA ALA A 234 12.74 -1.74 6.85
C ALA A 234 11.65 -0.74 7.26
N PHE A 235 10.90 -1.05 8.33
CA PHE A 235 9.76 -0.25 8.79
C PHE A 235 10.15 0.94 9.68
N GLY A 236 11.39 0.97 10.19
CA GLY A 236 11.82 1.93 11.19
C GLY A 236 11.36 1.55 12.59
N ARG A 237 11.90 2.25 13.60
CA ARG A 237 11.40 2.18 14.97
C ARG A 237 10.05 2.89 15.07
N SER A 238 9.32 2.61 16.15
CA SER A 238 8.09 3.34 16.46
C SER A 238 8.32 4.86 16.46
N GLY A 239 7.70 5.56 15.50
CA GLY A 239 7.82 7.02 15.33
C GLY A 239 8.94 7.47 14.39
N GLU A 240 9.78 6.55 13.91
CA GLU A 240 10.74 6.80 12.83
C GLU A 240 10.16 6.32 11.49
N PRO A 241 10.37 7.06 10.39
CA PRO A 241 9.84 6.67 9.08
C PRO A 241 10.58 5.44 8.53
N GLY A 242 9.82 4.51 7.94
CA GLY A 242 10.38 3.37 7.21
C GLY A 242 11.03 3.75 5.87
N ASP A 243 11.81 2.81 5.35
CA ASP A 243 12.50 2.90 4.05
C ASP A 243 11.75 2.07 3.00
N ALA A 244 11.30 2.75 1.94
CA ALA A 244 10.47 2.13 0.91
C ALA A 244 11.18 0.99 0.16
N ASP A 245 12.46 1.16 -0.18
CA ASP A 245 13.22 0.16 -0.94
C ASP A 245 13.45 -1.08 -0.08
N ARG A 246 13.72 -0.89 1.21
CA ARG A 246 13.87 -1.99 2.17
C ARG A 246 12.54 -2.70 2.43
N ILE A 247 11.42 -1.98 2.49
CA ILE A 247 10.08 -2.58 2.64
C ILE A 247 9.75 -3.44 1.42
N VAL A 248 10.00 -2.94 0.21
CA VAL A 248 9.82 -3.73 -1.02
C VAL A 248 10.69 -4.96 -0.99
N HIS A 249 11.98 -4.81 -0.68
CA HIS A 249 12.91 -5.92 -0.61
C HIS A 249 12.49 -6.99 0.41
N LEU A 250 12.00 -6.57 1.59
CA LEU A 250 11.50 -7.50 2.60
C LEU A 250 10.26 -8.27 2.13
N GLY A 251 9.35 -7.60 1.42
CA GLY A 251 8.21 -8.25 0.76
C GLY A 251 8.65 -9.25 -0.30
N GLU A 252 9.64 -8.91 -1.13
CA GLU A 252 10.24 -9.81 -2.12
C GLU A 252 10.92 -11.03 -1.47
N LEU A 253 11.59 -10.85 -0.34
CA LEU A 253 12.17 -11.96 0.41
C LEU A 253 11.10 -12.92 0.93
N PHE A 254 9.97 -12.40 1.44
CA PHE A 254 8.83 -13.24 1.81
C PHE A 254 8.33 -14.08 0.62
N VAL A 255 8.12 -13.44 -0.52
CA VAL A 255 7.67 -14.12 -1.76
C VAL A 255 8.71 -15.14 -2.23
N ARG A 256 10.00 -14.83 -2.12
CA ARG A 256 11.10 -15.72 -2.49
C ARG A 256 11.13 -16.96 -1.60
N THR A 257 11.01 -16.80 -0.28
CA THR A 257 10.92 -17.94 0.65
C THR A 257 9.73 -18.84 0.30
N PHE A 258 8.56 -18.25 0.00
CA PHE A 258 7.39 -19.01 -0.44
C PHE A 258 7.68 -19.78 -1.74
N ALA A 259 8.32 -19.13 -2.71
CA ALA A 259 8.72 -19.74 -3.98
C ALA A 259 9.72 -20.88 -3.78
N GLU A 260 10.71 -20.74 -2.89
CA GLU A 260 11.71 -21.78 -2.61
C GLU A 260 11.10 -23.03 -1.98
N ILE A 261 10.20 -22.88 -1.00
CA ILE A 261 9.45 -24.01 -0.42
C ILE A 261 8.59 -24.70 -1.48
N LEU A 262 7.94 -23.90 -2.34
CA LEU A 262 7.09 -24.40 -3.41
C LEU A 262 7.89 -25.14 -4.48
N ASP A 263 9.01 -24.58 -4.93
CA ASP A 263 9.88 -25.18 -5.93
C ASP A 263 10.60 -26.42 -5.37
N TRP A 264 10.92 -26.46 -4.08
CA TRP A 264 11.37 -27.67 -3.39
C TRP A 264 10.34 -28.81 -3.52
N ALA A 265 9.08 -28.54 -3.18
CA ALA A 265 8.02 -29.55 -3.27
C ALA A 265 7.74 -29.97 -4.72
N ARG A 266 7.77 -29.02 -5.65
CA ARG A 266 7.62 -29.28 -7.09
C ARG A 266 8.76 -30.13 -7.65
N GLY A 267 9.98 -29.94 -7.15
CA GLY A 267 11.12 -30.79 -7.46
C GLY A 267 10.84 -32.26 -7.11
N ILE A 268 10.21 -32.49 -5.95
CA ILE A 268 9.78 -33.82 -5.53
C ILE A 268 8.66 -34.37 -6.43
N HIS A 269 7.60 -33.59 -6.66
CA HIS A 269 6.46 -34.01 -7.48
C HIS A 269 6.87 -34.32 -8.93
N GLY A 270 7.86 -33.61 -9.46
CA GLY A 270 8.35 -33.74 -10.83
C GLY A 270 9.34 -34.89 -11.05
N THR A 271 10.00 -35.38 -10.00
CA THR A 271 10.94 -36.50 -10.10
C THR A 271 10.21 -37.82 -10.40
N SER A 272 10.80 -38.60 -11.29
CA SER A 272 10.35 -39.96 -11.58
C SER A 272 11.15 -40.95 -10.74
N TYR A 273 10.50 -42.03 -10.30
CA TYR A 273 11.13 -43.07 -9.49
C TYR A 273 10.94 -44.41 -10.16
N ALA A 274 12.03 -45.14 -10.37
CA ALA A 274 12.00 -46.52 -10.85
C ALA A 274 11.47 -47.47 -9.75
N HIS A 275 11.75 -47.16 -8.49
CA HIS A 275 11.31 -47.93 -7.33
C HIS A 275 10.05 -47.34 -6.69
N GLU A 276 9.00 -48.16 -6.51
CA GLU A 276 7.70 -47.69 -5.98
C GLU A 276 7.79 -47.23 -4.51
N PRO A 277 8.43 -47.97 -3.59
CA PRO A 277 8.62 -47.50 -2.22
C PRO A 277 9.30 -46.13 -2.12
N ALA A 278 10.31 -45.87 -2.97
CA ALA A 278 11.00 -44.58 -3.02
C ALA A 278 10.05 -43.46 -3.44
N ARG A 279 9.19 -43.73 -4.44
CA ARG A 279 8.11 -42.82 -4.86
C ARG A 279 7.14 -42.52 -3.73
N ALA A 280 6.72 -43.54 -2.99
CA ALA A 280 5.79 -43.40 -1.88
C ALA A 280 6.39 -42.51 -0.77
N ALA A 281 7.63 -42.79 -0.34
CA ALA A 281 8.31 -41.99 0.67
C ALA A 281 8.51 -40.53 0.23
N ALA A 282 8.90 -40.29 -1.02
CA ALA A 282 9.03 -38.95 -1.58
C ALA A 282 7.69 -38.19 -1.60
N ARG A 283 6.57 -38.86 -1.91
CA ARG A 283 5.24 -38.23 -1.87
C ARG A 283 4.82 -37.81 -0.46
N VAL A 284 5.18 -38.59 0.56
CA VAL A 284 4.98 -38.20 1.96
C VAL A 284 5.85 -37.00 2.30
N GLN A 285 7.13 -37.01 1.91
CA GLN A 285 8.06 -35.90 2.13
C GLN A 285 7.53 -34.57 1.56
N ALA A 286 7.02 -34.58 0.33
CA ALA A 286 6.52 -33.35 -0.32
C ALA A 286 5.43 -32.64 0.50
N ARG A 287 4.68 -33.36 1.33
CA ARG A 287 3.63 -32.79 2.21
C ARG A 287 4.19 -31.95 3.35
N PHE A 288 5.49 -32.01 3.63
CA PHE A 288 6.11 -31.15 4.66
C PHE A 288 5.99 -29.66 4.28
N ALA A 289 5.85 -29.36 3.00
CA ALA A 289 5.60 -28.01 2.50
C ALA A 289 4.14 -27.53 2.72
N ASP A 290 3.17 -28.43 2.93
CA ASP A 290 1.74 -28.07 2.99
C ASP A 290 1.48 -26.99 4.04
N ARG A 291 1.81 -27.28 5.31
CA ARG A 291 1.60 -26.36 6.42
C ARG A 291 2.41 -25.07 6.29
N GLN A 292 3.63 -25.13 5.75
CA GLN A 292 4.45 -23.93 5.57
C GLN A 292 3.82 -22.98 4.55
N LEU A 293 3.40 -23.52 3.41
CA LEU A 293 2.77 -22.76 2.34
C LEU A 293 1.40 -22.22 2.80
N GLU A 294 0.61 -23.01 3.52
CA GLU A 294 -0.65 -22.56 4.12
C GLU A 294 -0.43 -21.44 5.15
N ALA A 295 0.56 -21.56 6.03
CA ALA A 295 0.89 -20.55 7.03
C ALA A 295 1.29 -19.22 6.37
N MET A 296 2.21 -19.25 5.40
CA MET A 296 2.61 -18.06 4.66
C MET A 296 1.44 -17.45 3.86
N HIS A 297 0.57 -18.29 3.27
CA HIS A 297 -0.62 -17.80 2.58
C HIS A 297 -1.63 -17.16 3.56
N ALA A 298 -1.77 -17.70 4.77
CA ALA A 298 -2.60 -17.12 5.83
C ALA A 298 -2.06 -15.75 6.25
N VAL A 299 -0.74 -15.63 6.47
CA VAL A 299 -0.09 -14.35 6.78
C VAL A 299 -0.39 -13.31 5.69
N ALA A 300 -0.24 -13.67 4.41
CA ALA A 300 -0.51 -12.76 3.31
C ALA A 300 -1.99 -12.32 3.22
N ARG A 301 -2.92 -13.23 3.53
CA ARG A 301 -4.35 -12.89 3.62
C ARG A 301 -4.61 -11.92 4.77
N ASP A 302 -4.09 -12.21 5.96
CA ASP A 302 -4.34 -11.41 7.16
C ASP A 302 -3.74 -10.00 7.01
N LEU A 303 -2.54 -9.89 6.42
CA LEU A 303 -1.93 -8.61 6.04
C LEU A 303 -2.83 -7.80 5.10
N ARG A 304 -3.46 -8.45 4.13
CA ARG A 304 -4.36 -7.79 3.18
C ARG A 304 -5.65 -7.32 3.83
N GLU A 305 -6.28 -8.15 4.65
CA GLU A 305 -7.51 -7.79 5.37
C GLU A 305 -7.31 -6.55 6.26
N VAL A 306 -6.14 -6.45 6.89
CA VAL A 306 -5.77 -5.25 7.66
C VAL A 306 -5.53 -4.07 6.73
N ALA A 307 -4.77 -4.26 5.65
CA ALA A 307 -4.47 -3.20 4.68
C ALA A 307 -5.73 -2.58 4.06
N ASP A 308 -6.76 -3.36 3.79
CA ASP A 308 -8.02 -2.92 3.17
C ASP A 308 -8.76 -1.85 4.02
N THR A 309 -8.58 -1.86 5.35
CA THR A 309 -9.26 -0.91 6.27
C THR A 309 -8.28 0.01 7.01
N LEU A 310 -6.99 -0.10 6.71
CA LEU A 310 -5.92 0.51 7.51
C LEU A 310 -6.00 2.03 7.53
N VAL A 311 -6.16 2.64 6.36
CA VAL A 311 -6.17 4.10 6.21
C VAL A 311 -7.34 4.71 6.98
N GLU A 312 -8.53 4.12 6.87
CA GLU A 312 -9.74 4.57 7.57
C GLU A 312 -9.57 4.49 9.08
N ARG A 313 -9.11 3.35 9.59
CA ARG A 313 -8.91 3.11 11.03
C ARG A 313 -7.85 4.04 11.64
N LEU A 314 -6.70 4.20 10.96
CA LEU A 314 -5.66 5.14 11.39
C LEU A 314 -6.13 6.60 11.30
N THR A 315 -7.01 6.93 10.35
CA THR A 315 -7.59 8.27 10.23
C THR A 315 -8.58 8.55 11.37
N ALA A 316 -9.34 7.54 11.80
CA ALA A 316 -10.21 7.60 12.98
C ALA A 316 -9.45 7.66 14.33
N GLY A 317 -8.12 7.65 14.31
CA GLY A 317 -7.28 7.74 15.51
C GLY A 317 -7.09 6.41 16.24
N GLU A 318 -7.45 5.28 15.62
CA GLU A 318 -7.21 3.96 16.18
C GLU A 318 -5.71 3.64 16.20
N ARG A 319 -5.23 3.09 17.33
CA ARG A 319 -3.88 2.53 17.42
C ARG A 319 -3.92 1.07 17.01
N ILE A 320 -3.16 0.72 15.99
CA ILE A 320 -3.13 -0.64 15.42
C ILE A 320 -1.76 -1.25 15.74
N ASP A 321 -1.75 -2.20 16.68
CA ASP A 321 -0.61 -3.06 16.95
C ASP A 321 -0.90 -4.44 16.33
N MET A 322 -0.24 -4.75 15.21
CA MET A 322 -0.47 -5.99 14.47
C MET A 322 0.67 -6.97 14.70
N THR A 323 0.34 -8.18 15.12
CA THR A 323 1.27 -9.31 15.19
C THR A 323 0.68 -10.46 14.41
N VAL A 324 1.28 -10.79 13.27
CA VAL A 324 0.85 -11.92 12.44
C VAL A 324 1.86 -13.06 12.64
N PRO A 325 1.51 -14.12 13.38
CA PRO A 325 2.45 -15.21 13.64
C PRO A 325 2.69 -16.03 12.37
N LEU A 326 3.96 -16.21 12.01
CA LEU A 326 4.39 -17.16 11.00
C LEU A 326 5.07 -18.35 11.70
N VAL A 327 4.41 -19.50 11.71
CA VAL A 327 4.90 -20.70 12.37
C VAL A 327 5.25 -21.74 11.30
N PHE A 328 6.52 -22.17 11.32
CA PHE A 328 6.97 -23.28 10.50
C PHE A 328 6.99 -24.58 11.32
N GLU A 329 6.10 -25.53 11.00
CA GLU A 329 6.00 -26.79 11.73
C GLU A 329 5.57 -27.96 10.84
N VAL A 330 6.04 -29.16 11.17
CA VAL A 330 5.59 -30.40 10.53
C VAL A 330 4.67 -31.14 11.50
N GLU A 331 3.52 -31.59 11.03
CA GLU A 331 2.58 -32.32 11.87
C GLU A 331 3.20 -33.62 12.40
N PRO A 332 3.10 -33.92 13.72
CA PRO A 332 3.68 -35.15 14.28
C PRO A 332 3.19 -36.44 13.61
N ALA A 333 1.93 -36.46 13.15
CA ALA A 333 1.38 -37.58 12.40
C ALA A 333 2.06 -37.77 11.04
N LEU A 334 2.40 -36.67 10.36
CA LEU A 334 3.10 -36.68 9.08
C LEU A 334 4.57 -37.11 9.24
N GLU A 335 5.23 -36.70 10.33
CA GLU A 335 6.58 -37.19 10.65
C GLU A 335 6.59 -38.71 10.89
N GLN A 336 5.60 -39.24 11.61
CA GLN A 336 5.46 -40.69 11.84
C GLN A 336 5.20 -41.44 10.54
N GLU A 337 4.33 -40.92 9.67
CA GLU A 337 4.07 -41.49 8.34
C GLU A 337 5.33 -41.52 7.49
N PHE A 338 6.10 -40.42 7.49
CA PHE A 338 7.35 -40.32 6.75
C PHE A 338 8.41 -41.30 7.27
N LYS A 339 8.55 -41.42 8.60
CA LYS A 339 9.45 -42.40 9.22
C LYS A 339 9.09 -43.83 8.82
N ALA A 340 7.80 -44.19 8.85
CA ALA A 340 7.33 -45.50 8.43
C ALA A 340 7.60 -45.76 6.93
N ALA A 341 7.53 -44.72 6.09
CA ALA A 341 7.88 -44.82 4.67
C ALA A 341 9.39 -45.03 4.46
N LEU A 342 10.25 -44.35 5.22
CA LEU A 342 11.70 -44.55 5.21
C LEU A 342 12.11 -45.95 5.67
N ASP A 343 11.46 -46.50 6.69
CA ASP A 343 11.74 -47.86 7.19
C ASP A 343 11.48 -48.93 6.13
N ARG A 344 10.57 -48.67 5.18
CA ARG A 344 10.29 -49.56 4.04
C ARG A 344 11.33 -49.48 2.93
N LEU A 345 12.14 -48.42 2.88
CA LEU A 345 13.26 -48.29 1.92
C LEU A 345 14.50 -49.07 2.36
N SER A 346 14.61 -49.32 3.66
CA SER A 346 15.73 -50.01 4.29
C SER A 346 15.54 -51.53 4.36
N ARG A 347 14.39 -52.04 3.89
CA ARG A 347 14.04 -53.47 3.80
C ARG A 347 14.08 -53.91 2.35
#